data_AF-A0A965GNV2-F1
#
_entry.id   AF-A0A965GNV2-F1
#
_cell.length_a   1.000
_cell.length_b   1.000
_cell.length_c   1.000
_cell.angle_alpha   90.00
_cell.angle_beta   90.00
_cell.angle_gamma   90.00
#
_symmetry.space_group_name_H-M   'P 1'
#
loop_
_entity.id
_entity.type
_entity.pdbx_description
1 polymer ?
#
loop_
_entity_poly.entity_id
_entity_poly.type
_entity_poly.pdbx_seq_one_letter_code
_entity_poly.pdbx_strand_id
1 'polypeptide(L)'
;MFHVFRRHADESVAVSALIAASASLHAAWIANLAWFRFQNSGTSFPLYLFVASVYAVTFALAYVFCRRRDASALRDQAFHSFVVAAIIFVAMTLPIVYGFAV
;
A
#
# COMPACT_ATOMS: atom_id res chain seq x y z
N MET A 1 2.92 24.14 -23.50
CA MET A 1 3.81 23.91 -22.34
C MET A 1 3.07 23.43 -21.08
N PHE A 2 1.89 23.96 -20.75
CA PHE A 2 1.08 23.50 -19.59
C PHE A 2 0.64 22.02 -19.61
N HIS A 3 0.42 21.43 -20.79
CA HIS A 3 0.02 20.01 -20.90
C HIS A 3 1.11 19.01 -20.48
N VAL A 4 2.39 19.35 -20.66
CA VAL A 4 3.51 18.46 -20.29
C VAL A 4 3.64 18.42 -18.76
N PHE A 5 3.61 19.58 -18.10
CA PHE A 5 3.64 19.66 -16.63
C PHE A 5 2.46 18.95 -15.96
N ARG A 6 1.26 18.99 -16.56
CA ARG A 6 0.08 18.31 -16.03
C ARG A 6 0.22 16.78 -16.07
N ARG A 7 0.76 16.24 -17.18
CA ARG A 7 1.07 14.79 -17.30
C ARG A 7 2.06 14.29 -16.24
N HIS A 8 3.09 15.09 -15.94
CA HIS A 8 4.11 14.73 -14.95
C HIS A 8 3.57 14.79 -13.52
N ALA A 9 2.67 15.75 -13.23
CA ALA A 9 1.99 15.82 -11.95
C ALA A 9 1.10 14.59 -11.72
N ASP A 10 0.28 14.22 -12.71
CA ASP A 10 -0.61 13.06 -12.63
C ASP A 10 0.17 11.74 -12.48
N GLU A 11 1.31 11.61 -13.17
CA GLU A 11 2.18 10.43 -13.07
C GLU A 11 2.86 10.33 -11.69
N SER A 12 3.37 11.44 -11.15
CA SER A 12 3.97 11.45 -9.82
C SER A 12 2.98 11.07 -8.71
N VAL A 13 1.71 11.46 -8.85
CA VAL A 13 0.63 11.09 -7.92
C VAL A 13 0.33 9.60 -8.04
N ALA A 14 0.19 9.08 -9.26
CA ALA A 14 -0.10 7.66 -9.48
C ALA A 14 1.00 6.75 -8.94
N VAL A 15 2.28 7.08 -9.21
CA VAL A 15 3.43 6.32 -8.68
C VAL A 15 3.46 6.36 -7.16
N SER A 16 3.20 7.52 -6.56
CA SER A 16 3.19 7.66 -5.10
C SER A 16 2.06 6.86 -4.46
N ALA A 17 0.88 6.83 -5.10
CA ALA A 17 -0.25 6.01 -4.65
C ALA A 17 0.07 4.51 -4.71
N LEU A 18 0.72 4.04 -5.79
CA LEU A 18 1.13 2.64 -5.91
C LEU A 18 2.15 2.22 -4.83
N ILE A 19 3.14 3.07 -4.57
CA ILE A 19 4.13 2.82 -3.51
C ILE A 19 3.45 2.77 -2.14
N ALA A 20 2.58 3.75 -1.85
CA ALA A 20 1.83 3.79 -0.60
C ALA A 20 0.90 2.60 -0.43
N ALA A 21 0.21 2.19 -1.50
CA ALA A 21 -0.65 1.00 -1.50
C ALA A 21 0.17 -0.27 -1.22
N SER A 22 1.29 -0.47 -1.91
CA SER A 22 2.20 -1.60 -1.69
C SER A 22 2.68 -1.69 -0.24
N ALA A 23 3.16 -0.57 0.31
CA ALA A 23 3.58 -0.50 1.72
C ALA A 23 2.43 -0.79 2.70
N SER A 24 1.25 -0.24 2.43
CA SER A 24 0.06 -0.44 3.27
C SER A 24 -0.42 -1.90 3.26
N LEU A 25 -0.29 -2.62 2.15
CA LEU A 25 -0.62 -4.05 2.06
C LEU A 25 0.33 -4.89 2.94
N HIS A 26 1.63 -4.60 2.92
CA HIS A 26 2.58 -5.26 3.81
C HIS A 26 2.29 -4.94 5.28
N ALA A 27 2.01 -3.68 5.60
CA ALA A 27 1.65 -3.28 6.96
C ALA A 27 0.34 -3.93 7.44
N ALA A 28 -0.66 -4.02 6.57
CA ALA A 28 -1.93 -4.69 6.86
C ALA A 28 -1.74 -6.17 7.15
N TRP A 29 -0.88 -6.85 6.38
CA TRP A 29 -0.56 -8.25 6.63
C TRP A 29 0.13 -8.47 7.98
N ILE A 30 1.18 -7.68 8.28
CA ILE A 30 1.90 -7.77 9.56
C ILE A 30 0.95 -7.45 10.73
N ALA A 31 0.14 -6.41 10.58
CA ALA A 31 -0.85 -6.02 11.59
C ALA A 31 -1.90 -7.11 11.81
N ASN A 32 -2.37 -7.77 10.75
CA ASN A 32 -3.29 -8.91 10.86
C ASN A 32 -2.65 -10.08 11.62
N LEU A 33 -1.40 -10.44 11.30
CA LEU A 33 -0.67 -11.49 12.03
C LEU A 33 -0.50 -11.14 13.52
N ALA A 34 -0.14 -9.90 13.83
CA ALA A 34 -0.03 -9.42 15.19
C ALA A 34 -1.40 -9.45 15.89
N TRP A 35 -2.47 -9.04 15.20
CA TRP A 35 -3.83 -9.04 15.73
C TRP A 35 -4.29 -10.44 16.15
N PHE A 36 -4.13 -11.43 15.26
CA PHE A 36 -4.43 -12.84 15.56
C PHE A 36 -3.61 -13.38 16.73
N ARG A 37 -2.36 -12.91 16.89
CA ARG A 37 -1.44 -13.40 17.92
C ARG A 37 -1.66 -12.74 19.29
N PHE A 38 -2.12 -11.49 19.33
CA PHE A 38 -2.07 -10.67 20.54
C PHE A 38 -3.43 -10.26 21.12
N GLN A 39 -4.58 -10.41 20.46
CA GLN A 39 -5.85 -9.96 21.05
C GLN A 39 -7.12 -10.82 20.86
N ASN A 40 -7.79 -10.97 22.01
CA ASN A 40 -9.18 -11.37 22.29
C ASN A 40 -10.19 -10.20 22.15
N SER A 41 -9.85 -9.12 21.44
CA SER A 41 -10.69 -7.91 21.34
C SER A 41 -11.47 -7.90 20.03
N GLY A 42 -12.81 -7.86 20.09
CA GLY A 42 -13.69 -8.03 18.93
C GLY A 42 -13.76 -6.89 17.91
N THR A 43 -12.84 -5.92 17.88
CA THR A 43 -12.95 -4.74 16.99
C THR A 43 -11.72 -4.52 16.10
N SER A 44 -11.88 -4.68 14.79
CA SER A 44 -10.82 -4.45 13.79
C SER A 44 -10.53 -2.97 13.49
N PHE A 45 -11.26 -2.04 14.12
CA PHE A 45 -11.16 -0.59 13.86
C PHE A 45 -9.74 -0.01 14.03
N PRO A 46 -8.96 -0.37 15.07
CA PRO A 46 -7.58 0.12 15.22
C PRO A 46 -6.67 -0.30 14.07
N LEU A 47 -6.91 -1.47 13.47
CA LEU A 47 -6.12 -1.98 12.36
C LEU A 47 -6.37 -1.16 11.09
N TYR A 48 -7.62 -0.81 10.79
CA TYR A 48 -7.94 0.05 9.66
C TYR A 48 -7.32 1.45 9.79
N LEU A 49 -7.36 2.04 10.98
CA LEU A 49 -6.70 3.33 11.24
C LEU A 49 -5.18 3.24 11.07
N PHE A 50 -4.56 2.18 11.56
CA PHE A 50 -3.13 1.94 11.36
C PHE A 50 -2.76 1.87 9.87
N VAL A 51 -3.45 1.04 9.09
CA VAL A 51 -3.19 0.88 7.65
C VAL A 51 -3.43 2.19 6.89
N ALA A 52 -4.50 2.93 7.21
CA ALA A 52 -4.78 4.24 6.62
C ALA A 52 -3.67 5.25 6.93
N SER A 53 -3.15 5.26 8.17
CA SER A 53 -2.04 6.14 8.55
C SER A 53 -0.74 5.80 7.83
N VAL A 54 -0.42 4.51 7.67
CA VAL A 54 0.74 4.05 6.90
C VAL A 54 0.61 4.52 5.45
N TYR A 55 -0.55 4.32 4.83
CA TYR A 55 -0.81 4.79 3.47
C TYR A 55 -0.60 6.30 3.35
N ALA A 56 -1.22 7.10 4.23
CA ALA A 56 -1.13 8.55 4.18
C ALA A 56 0.31 9.07 4.32
N VAL A 57 1.07 8.52 5.27
CA VAL A 57 2.47 8.90 5.50
C VAL A 57 3.34 8.49 4.32
N THR A 58 3.24 7.25 3.85
CA THR A 58 4.04 6.78 2.71
C THR A 58 3.68 7.53 1.43
N PHE A 59 2.40 7.83 1.21
CA PHE A 59 1.95 8.63 0.07
C PHE A 59 2.55 10.03 0.11
N ALA A 60 2.48 10.72 1.26
CA ALA A 60 3.03 12.06 1.40
C ALA A 60 4.54 12.09 1.14
N LEU A 61 5.29 11.12 1.68
CA LEU A 61 6.73 10.99 1.46
C LEU A 61 7.06 10.71 -0.01
N ALA A 62 6.38 9.73 -0.62
CA ALA A 62 6.58 9.37 -2.02
C ALA A 62 6.21 10.53 -2.95
N TYR A 63 5.11 11.24 -2.67
CA TYR A 63 4.67 12.38 -3.45
C TYR A 63 5.67 13.53 -3.38
N VAL A 64 6.16 13.89 -2.19
CA VAL A 64 7.20 14.91 -2.05
C VAL A 64 8.47 14.53 -2.81
N PHE A 65 8.84 13.26 -2.81
CA PHE A 65 10.01 12.74 -3.53
C PHE A 65 9.82 12.74 -5.06
N CYS A 66 8.60 12.49 -5.55
CA CYS A 66 8.29 12.33 -6.97
C CYS A 66 7.80 13.61 -7.65
N ARG A 67 7.25 14.61 -6.93
CA ARG A 67 6.55 15.77 -7.55
C ARG A 67 7.39 16.61 -8.53
N ARG A 68 8.71 16.48 -8.51
CA ARG A 68 9.65 17.24 -9.37
C ARG A 68 10.57 16.34 -10.20
N ARG A 69 10.35 15.03 -10.19
CA ARG A 69 11.19 14.06 -10.90
C ARG A 69 10.41 13.40 -12.01
N ASP A 70 11.11 13.01 -13.06
CA ASP A 70 10.58 12.08 -14.04
C ASP A 70 10.42 10.72 -13.36
N ALA A 71 9.17 10.34 -13.08
CA ALA A 71 8.83 9.11 -12.37
C ALA A 71 8.56 7.95 -13.34
N SER A 72 8.76 8.12 -14.64
CA SER A 72 8.52 7.09 -15.66
C SER A 72 9.28 5.79 -15.37
N ALA A 73 10.55 5.87 -14.97
CA ALA A 73 11.36 4.72 -14.60
C ALA A 73 10.89 4.03 -13.31
N LEU A 74 10.32 4.81 -12.37
CA LEU A 74 9.80 4.31 -11.11
C LEU A 74 8.40 3.70 -11.26
N ARG A 75 7.65 4.10 -12.30
CA ARG A 75 6.27 3.65 -12.52
C ARG A 75 6.18 2.14 -12.68
N ASP A 76 6.98 1.57 -13.57
CA ASP A 76 6.91 0.13 -13.86
C ASP A 76 7.37 -0.68 -12.63
N GLN A 77 8.36 -0.18 -11.90
CA GLN A 77 8.81 -0.79 -10.64
C GLN A 77 7.75 -0.70 -9.53
N ALA A 78 7.10 0.46 -9.37
CA ALA A 78 6.04 0.68 -8.38
C ALA A 78 4.78 -0.14 -8.70
N PHE A 79 4.49 -0.33 -9.99
CA PHE A 79 3.40 -1.20 -10.42
C PHE A 79 3.71 -2.66 -10.09
N HIS A 80 4.92 -3.15 -10.42
CA HIS A 80 5.32 -4.50 -10.07
C HIS A 80 5.35 -4.73 -8.54
N SER A 81 5.86 -3.76 -7.76
CA SER A 81 5.88 -3.87 -6.31
C SER A 81 4.47 -3.91 -5.71
N PHE A 82 3.52 -3.15 -6.27
CA PHE A 82 2.12 -3.22 -5.90
C PHE A 82 1.50 -4.58 -6.24
N VAL A 83 1.70 -5.08 -7.46
CA VAL A 83 1.16 -6.38 -7.90
C VAL A 83 1.70 -7.52 -7.04
N VAL A 84 3.00 -7.54 -6.78
CA VAL A 84 3.64 -8.55 -5.92
C VAL A 84 3.10 -8.45 -4.49
N ALA A 85 3.00 -7.24 -3.92
CA ALA A 85 2.44 -7.04 -2.59
C ALA A 85 0.97 -7.51 -2.50
N ALA A 86 0.17 -7.24 -3.53
CA ALA A 86 -1.23 -7.68 -3.59
C ALA A 86 -1.33 -9.21 -3.67
N ILE A 87 -0.52 -9.86 -4.51
CA ILE A 87 -0.47 -11.33 -4.61
C ILE A 87 -0.06 -11.95 -3.28
N ILE A 88 1.00 -11.44 -2.64
CA ILE A 88 1.45 -11.91 -1.33
C ILE A 88 0.35 -11.71 -0.28
N PHE A 89 -0.26 -10.52 -0.24
CA PHE A 89 -1.33 -10.23 0.70
C PHE A 89 -2.49 -11.21 0.55
N VAL A 90 -2.95 -11.46 -0.68
CA VAL A 90 -4.03 -12.43 -0.97
C VAL A 90 -3.61 -13.85 -0.58
N ALA A 91 -2.44 -14.30 -1.01
CA ALA A 91 -1.92 -15.64 -0.73
C ALA A 91 -1.73 -15.89 0.77
N MET A 92 -1.37 -14.87 1.55
CA MET A 92 -1.19 -14.99 2.99
C MET A 92 -2.49 -14.79 3.78
N THR A 93 -3.46 -14.04 3.25
CA THR A 93 -4.72 -13.76 3.95
C THR A 93 -5.78 -14.83 3.67
N LEU A 94 -5.85 -15.39 2.45
CA LEU A 94 -6.84 -16.42 2.09
C LEU A 94 -6.76 -17.68 2.98
N PRO A 95 -5.59 -18.28 3.25
CA PRO A 95 -5.51 -19.46 4.11
C PRO A 95 -5.92 -19.16 5.54
N ILE A 96 -5.74 -17.93 6.01
CA ILE A 96 -6.15 -17.51 7.36
C ILE A 96 -7.67 -17.30 7.42
N VAL A 97 -8.29 -16.77 6.37
CA VAL A 97 -9.76 -16.57 6.32
C VAL A 97 -10.52 -17.87 6.08
N TYR A 98 -9.99 -18.77 5.23
CA TYR A 98 -10.66 -20.01 4.83
C TYR A 98 -10.15 -21.26 5.57
N GLY A 99 -8.99 -21.21 6.21
CA GLY A 99 -8.37 -22.37 6.89
C GLY A 99 -8.84 -22.64 8.31
N PHE A 100 -9.66 -21.77 8.91
CA PHE A 100 -10.35 -22.04 10.19
C PHE A 100 -11.79 -22.55 10.00
N ALA A 101 -12.19 -22.89 8.76
CA ALA A 101 -13.48 -23.48 8.45
C ALA A 101 -13.48 -25.02 8.46
N VAL A 102 -12.40 -25.67 8.92
CA VAL A 102 -12.28 -27.12 9.09
C VAL A 102 -12.09 -27.47 10.55
#